data_AF-A0A850S5T8-F1
#
_entry.id   AF-A0A850S5T8-F1
#
_cell.length_a   1.000
_cell.length_b   1.000
_cell.length_c   1.000
_cell.angle_alpha   90.00
_cell.angle_beta   90.00
_cell.angle_gamma   90.00
#
_symmetry.space_group_name_H-M   'P 1'
#
loop_
_entity.id
_entity.type
_entity.pdbx_description
1 polymer ?
#
loop_
_entity_poly.entity_id
_entity_poly.type
_entity_poly.pdbx_seq_one_letter_code
_entity_poly.pdbx_strand_id
1 'polypeptide(L)'
;MEGVISILSGVPDVIWAAIIASFLTFIGVLLTNRGSQQSLAMQLNHDKEKFIYDQDIALKKEVFLEAAEKFSLSLATIPKMVNLEITIESISHDIGVHGPSAAKLYIIAKEETVAKAIEFSNELSESFLSLFKTRAELMDSKEAISIYEEIIKGSETEQQRILSIMKELNLHGHSDSSKWDYLNNSFDTESKNIEEKKKTIDSLKSEMDPKHIQFSKRCLNEYARLSVLLSPMIIAVRSELHTTENTDEFTSIIRESMIRMQHSYDGFIKDITGK
;
A
#
# COMPACT_ATOMS: atom_id res chain seq x y z
N MET A 1 55.28 -51.52 -60.17
CA MET A 1 54.03 -52.00 -59.53
C MET A 1 54.16 -53.42 -58.98
N GLU A 2 55.11 -54.25 -59.43
CA GLU A 2 55.28 -55.63 -58.93
C GLU A 2 56.00 -55.75 -57.57
N GLY A 3 56.97 -54.86 -57.27
CA GLY A 3 57.72 -54.90 -56.00
C GLY A 3 56.90 -54.53 -54.75
N VAL A 4 55.87 -53.69 -54.89
CA VAL A 4 54.99 -53.29 -53.77
C VAL A 4 54.03 -54.43 -53.41
N ILE A 5 53.57 -55.18 -54.41
CA ILE A 5 52.61 -56.29 -54.25
C ILE A 5 53.27 -57.51 -53.59
N SER A 6 54.56 -57.75 -53.86
CA SER A 6 55.36 -58.80 -53.22
C SER A 6 55.59 -58.53 -51.71
N ILE A 7 55.81 -57.28 -51.32
CA ILE A 7 56.00 -56.89 -49.91
C ILE A 7 54.67 -56.96 -49.13
N LEU A 8 53.55 -56.62 -49.78
CA LEU A 8 52.21 -56.68 -49.17
C LEU A 8 51.72 -58.11 -48.90
N SER A 9 52.17 -59.10 -49.68
CA SER A 9 51.75 -60.51 -49.54
C SER A 9 52.57 -61.32 -48.53
N GLY A 10 53.67 -60.77 -48.00
CA GLY A 10 54.50 -61.39 -46.96
C GLY A 10 54.08 -61.07 -45.51
N VAL A 11 53.06 -60.23 -45.33
CA VAL A 11 52.58 -59.79 -44.01
C VAL A 11 51.50 -60.77 -43.51
N PRO A 12 51.64 -61.36 -42.30
CA PRO A 12 50.64 -62.27 -41.73
C PRO A 12 49.25 -61.63 -41.59
N ASP A 13 48.19 -62.39 -41.89
CA ASP A 13 46.79 -61.95 -41.79
C ASP A 13 46.42 -61.36 -40.42
N VAL A 14 47.07 -61.83 -39.35
CA VAL A 14 46.89 -61.32 -37.98
C VAL A 14 47.25 -59.84 -37.87
N ILE A 15 48.27 -59.38 -38.61
CA ILE A 15 48.69 -57.98 -38.62
C ILE A 15 47.66 -57.11 -39.35
N TRP A 16 47.12 -57.60 -40.48
CA TRP A 16 46.03 -56.92 -41.19
C TRP A 16 44.77 -56.83 -40.33
N ALA A 17 44.40 -57.90 -39.63
CA ALA A 17 43.28 -57.91 -38.70
C ALA A 17 43.49 -56.90 -37.55
N ALA A 18 44.70 -56.82 -36.98
CA ALA A 18 45.03 -55.88 -35.92
C ALA A 18 44.97 -54.42 -36.38
N ILE A 19 45.42 -54.12 -37.61
CA ILE A 19 45.35 -52.79 -38.22
C ILE A 19 43.88 -52.38 -38.45
N ILE A 20 43.08 -53.27 -39.05
CA ILE A 20 41.66 -53.01 -39.31
C ILE A 20 40.89 -52.82 -37.99
N ALA A 21 41.13 -53.66 -36.99
CA ALA A 21 40.49 -53.55 -35.67
C ALA A 21 40.86 -52.22 -34.98
N SER A 22 42.13 -51.80 -35.04
CA SER A 22 42.59 -50.54 -34.47
C SER A 22 41.97 -49.32 -35.18
N PHE A 23 41.86 -49.38 -36.51
CA PHE A 23 41.24 -48.33 -37.31
C PHE A 23 39.73 -48.21 -37.05
N LEU A 24 39.02 -49.34 -36.97
CA LEU A 24 37.60 -49.37 -36.60
C LEU A 24 37.37 -48.83 -35.18
N THR A 25 38.24 -49.19 -34.23
CA THR A 25 38.17 -48.66 -32.86
C THR A 25 38.40 -47.15 -32.82
N PHE A 26 39.40 -46.65 -33.56
CA PHE A 26 39.68 -45.22 -33.66
C PHE A 26 38.51 -44.44 -34.28
N ILE A 27 37.92 -44.94 -35.36
CA ILE A 27 36.70 -44.35 -35.95
C ILE A 27 35.53 -44.38 -34.96
N GLY A 28 35.33 -45.50 -34.27
CA GLY A 28 34.28 -45.64 -33.26
C GLY A 28 34.43 -44.61 -32.14
N VAL A 29 35.65 -44.41 -31.63
CA VAL A 29 35.95 -43.39 -30.61
C VAL A 29 35.74 -41.98 -31.15
N LEU A 30 36.18 -41.68 -32.38
CA LEU A 30 35.98 -40.36 -32.98
C LEU A 30 34.49 -40.01 -33.17
N LEU A 31 33.69 -40.96 -33.66
CA LEU A 31 32.25 -40.78 -33.82
C LEU A 31 31.56 -40.62 -32.46
N THR A 32 31.92 -41.43 -31.48
CA THR A 32 31.36 -41.36 -30.12
C THR A 32 31.72 -40.04 -29.43
N ASN A 33 32.98 -39.61 -29.54
CA ASN A 33 33.44 -38.36 -28.94
C ASN A 33 32.79 -37.13 -29.59
N ARG A 34 32.59 -37.16 -30.91
CA ARG A 34 31.88 -36.10 -31.65
C ARG A 34 30.40 -36.03 -31.26
N GLY A 35 29.71 -37.18 -31.15
CA GLY A 35 28.33 -37.24 -30.69
C GLY A 35 28.16 -36.79 -29.23
N SER A 36 29.12 -37.16 -28.37
CA SER A 36 29.19 -36.71 -26.97
C SER A 36 29.36 -35.19 -26.87
N GLN A 37 30.29 -34.60 -27.63
CA GLN A 37 30.47 -33.15 -27.69
C GLN A 37 29.22 -32.40 -28.15
N GLN A 38 28.52 -32.90 -29.17
CA GLN A 38 27.28 -32.30 -29.64
C GLN A 38 26.17 -32.34 -28.59
N SER A 39 26.01 -33.49 -27.91
CA SER A 39 25.02 -33.66 -26.84
C SER A 39 25.32 -32.76 -25.65
N LEU A 40 26.60 -32.67 -25.25
CA LEU A 40 27.06 -31.78 -24.19
C LEU A 40 26.80 -30.31 -24.54
N ALA A 41 27.08 -29.88 -25.77
CA ALA A 41 26.81 -28.51 -26.22
C ALA A 41 25.32 -28.18 -26.19
N MET A 42 24.46 -29.12 -26.59
CA MET A 42 23.00 -28.95 -26.52
C MET A 42 22.50 -28.84 -25.07
N GLN A 43 23.03 -29.66 -24.17
CA GLN A 43 22.71 -29.58 -22.73
C GLN A 43 23.16 -28.26 -22.12
N LEU A 44 24.40 -27.82 -22.38
CA LEU A 44 24.91 -26.55 -21.86
C LEU A 44 24.10 -25.34 -22.36
N ASN A 45 23.66 -25.36 -23.62
CA ASN A 45 22.79 -24.30 -24.14
C ASN A 45 21.41 -24.32 -23.46
N HIS A 46 20.81 -25.49 -23.30
CA HIS A 46 19.55 -25.64 -22.58
C HIS A 46 19.66 -25.18 -21.12
N ASP A 47 20.73 -25.57 -20.43
CA ASP A 47 20.99 -25.18 -19.04
C ASP A 47 21.21 -23.66 -18.92
N LYS A 48 21.88 -23.05 -19.89
CA LYS A 48 22.05 -21.58 -19.96
C LYS A 48 20.72 -20.87 -20.15
N GLU A 49 19.89 -21.33 -21.09
CA GLU A 49 18.55 -20.76 -21.32
C GLU A 49 17.67 -20.90 -20.10
N LYS A 50 17.66 -22.09 -19.49
CA LYS A 50 16.94 -22.35 -18.25
C LYS A 50 17.42 -21.47 -17.10
N PHE A 51 18.73 -21.30 -16.93
CA PHE A 51 19.29 -20.45 -15.90
C PHE A 51 18.89 -18.98 -16.06
N ILE A 52 18.90 -18.45 -17.29
CA ILE A 52 18.46 -17.07 -17.58
C ILE A 52 16.96 -16.94 -17.28
N TYR A 53 16.16 -17.92 -17.69
CA TYR A 53 14.73 -17.96 -17.42
C TYR A 53 14.43 -18.00 -15.91
N ASP A 54 15.11 -18.87 -15.17
CA ASP A 54 14.93 -19.01 -13.72
C ASP A 54 15.34 -17.72 -12.98
N GLN A 55 16.39 -17.03 -13.45
CA GLN A 55 16.77 -15.71 -12.90
C GLN A 55 15.71 -14.63 -13.17
N ASP A 56 15.17 -14.57 -14.39
CA ASP A 56 14.14 -13.61 -14.76
C ASP A 56 12.87 -13.80 -13.90
N ILE A 57 12.42 -15.04 -13.76
CA ILE A 57 11.26 -15.37 -12.91
C ILE A 57 11.54 -15.06 -11.43
N ALA A 58 12.75 -15.35 -10.94
CA ALA A 58 13.12 -15.03 -9.56
C ALA A 58 13.08 -13.52 -9.29
N LEU A 59 13.66 -12.71 -10.19
CA LEU A 59 13.65 -11.26 -10.10
C LEU A 59 12.23 -10.69 -10.17
N LYS A 60 11.42 -11.16 -11.12
CA LYS A 60 10.00 -10.79 -11.26
C LYS A 60 9.22 -11.08 -9.99
N LYS A 61 9.39 -12.26 -9.41
CA LYS A 61 8.70 -12.65 -8.17
C LYS A 61 9.03 -11.69 -7.02
N GLU A 62 10.30 -11.35 -6.84
CA GLU A 62 10.72 -10.41 -5.80
C GLU A 62 10.07 -9.03 -6.00
N VAL A 63 10.21 -8.45 -7.20
CA VAL A 63 9.68 -7.13 -7.53
C VAL A 63 8.15 -7.08 -7.43
N PHE A 64 7.46 -8.11 -7.93
CA PHE A 64 6.00 -8.16 -7.92
C PHE A 64 5.41 -8.35 -6.52
N LEU A 65 6.06 -9.14 -5.66
CA LEU A 65 5.63 -9.28 -4.26
C LEU A 65 5.86 -7.98 -3.47
N GLU A 66 7.00 -7.32 -3.68
CA GLU A 66 7.28 -6.02 -3.07
C GLU A 66 6.24 -4.98 -3.53
N ALA A 67 5.95 -4.91 -4.83
CA ALA A 67 4.93 -4.02 -5.37
C ALA A 67 3.54 -4.32 -4.79
N ALA A 68 3.13 -5.59 -4.76
CA ALA A 68 1.84 -5.98 -4.18
C ALA A 68 1.69 -5.53 -2.72
N GLU A 69 2.74 -5.70 -1.91
CA GLU A 69 2.78 -5.22 -0.53
C GLU A 69 2.61 -3.69 -0.46
N LYS A 70 3.41 -2.93 -1.21
CA LYS A 70 3.38 -1.45 -1.11
C LYS A 70 2.09 -0.85 -1.65
N PHE A 71 1.55 -1.39 -2.75
CA PHE A 71 0.25 -0.97 -3.27
C PHE A 71 -0.87 -1.25 -2.26
N SER A 72 -0.85 -2.43 -1.62
CA SER A 72 -1.81 -2.76 -0.58
C SER A 72 -1.69 -1.85 0.65
N LEU A 73 -0.47 -1.51 1.06
CA LEU A 73 -0.23 -0.59 2.18
C LEU A 73 -0.76 0.81 1.88
N SER A 74 -0.46 1.35 0.70
CA SER A 74 -0.99 2.66 0.30
C SER A 74 -2.50 2.65 0.19
N LEU A 75 -3.12 1.59 -0.36
CA LEU A 75 -4.57 1.44 -0.38
C LEU A 75 -5.18 1.39 1.04
N ALA A 76 -4.54 0.68 1.97
CA ALA A 76 -4.99 0.56 3.36
C ALA A 76 -4.92 1.89 4.15
N THR A 77 -4.28 2.93 3.61
CA THR A 77 -4.25 4.27 4.21
C THR A 77 -5.58 4.99 4.10
N ILE A 78 -6.39 4.71 3.08
CA ILE A 78 -7.71 5.34 2.85
C ILE A 78 -8.62 5.28 4.09
N PRO A 79 -8.91 4.10 4.68
CA PRO A 79 -9.74 4.03 5.87
C PRO A 79 -9.11 4.71 7.10
N LYS A 80 -7.78 4.78 7.19
CA LYS A 80 -7.08 5.49 8.29
C LYS A 80 -7.38 6.99 8.28
N MET A 81 -7.66 7.58 7.11
CA MET A 81 -7.89 9.02 6.96
C MET A 81 -9.09 9.53 7.79
N VAL A 82 -10.04 8.64 8.12
CA VAL A 82 -11.20 8.94 8.97
C VAL A 82 -10.76 9.40 10.37
N ASN A 83 -9.62 8.92 10.86
CA ASN A 83 -9.06 9.38 12.10
C ASN A 83 -8.38 10.76 11.90
N LEU A 84 -9.01 11.80 12.45
CA LEU A 84 -8.52 13.17 12.37
C LEU A 84 -7.32 13.44 13.31
N GLU A 85 -6.93 12.48 14.15
CA GLU A 85 -5.68 12.56 14.95
C GLU A 85 -4.43 12.19 14.14
N ILE A 86 -4.57 11.47 13.03
CA ILE A 86 -3.43 11.09 12.21
C ILE A 86 -2.97 12.32 11.43
N THR A 87 -1.67 12.61 11.43
CA THR A 87 -1.16 13.80 10.74
C THR A 87 -1.16 13.63 9.23
N ILE A 88 -1.21 14.75 8.50
CA ILE A 88 -1.13 14.75 7.04
C ILE A 88 0.22 14.20 6.57
N GLU A 89 1.29 14.43 7.32
CA GLU A 89 2.64 13.91 7.05
C GLU A 89 2.68 12.39 7.15
N SER A 90 2.06 11.82 8.19
CA SER A 90 1.98 10.36 8.35
C SER A 90 1.19 9.71 7.22
N ILE A 91 0.06 10.32 6.83
CA ILE A 91 -0.75 9.83 5.69
C ILE A 91 0.06 9.94 4.40
N SER A 92 0.71 11.07 4.16
CA SER A 92 1.53 11.31 2.95
C SER A 92 2.70 10.34 2.85
N HIS A 93 3.32 10.00 3.99
CA HIS A 93 4.35 8.97 4.04
C HIS A 93 3.81 7.60 3.61
N ASP A 94 2.71 7.14 4.22
CA ASP A 94 2.10 5.84 3.90
C ASP A 94 1.59 5.75 2.45
N ILE A 95 1.23 6.89 1.84
CA ILE A 95 0.87 6.95 0.42
C ILE A 95 2.14 6.90 -0.44
N GLY A 96 3.21 7.62 -0.06
CA GLY A 96 4.42 7.72 -0.87
C GLY A 96 5.21 6.41 -1.04
N VAL A 97 4.99 5.41 -0.18
CA VAL A 97 5.80 4.16 -0.22
C VAL A 97 5.58 3.29 -1.45
N HIS A 98 4.45 3.40 -2.17
CA HIS A 98 4.24 2.60 -3.39
C HIS A 98 5.03 3.11 -4.60
N GLY A 99 5.41 4.39 -4.65
CA GLY A 99 6.10 4.99 -5.79
C GLY A 99 7.41 4.28 -6.18
N PRO A 100 8.35 4.05 -5.24
CA PRO A 100 9.59 3.33 -5.54
C PRO A 100 9.35 1.89 -6.03
N SER A 101 8.42 1.16 -5.43
CA SER A 101 8.12 -0.21 -5.84
C SER A 101 7.38 -0.27 -7.19
N ALA A 102 6.54 0.73 -7.49
CA ALA A 102 5.94 0.91 -8.81
C ALA A 102 7.01 1.14 -9.88
N ALA A 103 8.01 1.99 -9.60
CA ALA A 103 9.11 2.23 -10.52
C ALA A 103 9.91 0.95 -10.83
N LYS A 104 10.17 0.10 -9.83
CA LYS A 104 10.80 -1.22 -10.05
C LYS A 104 9.94 -2.11 -10.93
N LEU A 105 8.63 -2.16 -10.67
CA LEU A 105 7.66 -2.91 -11.47
C LEU A 105 7.68 -2.44 -12.93
N TYR A 106 7.77 -1.13 -13.20
CA TYR A 106 7.81 -0.59 -14.55
C TYR A 106 9.03 -1.01 -15.37
N ILE A 107 10.14 -1.36 -14.73
CA ILE A 107 11.38 -1.78 -15.41
C ILE A 107 11.33 -3.25 -15.80
N ILE A 108 10.68 -4.09 -15.00
CA ILE A 108 10.76 -5.55 -15.10
C ILE A 108 9.49 -6.18 -15.73
N ALA A 109 8.34 -5.53 -15.59
CA ALA A 109 7.07 -6.04 -16.08
C ALA A 109 6.88 -5.78 -17.58
N LYS A 110 5.96 -6.54 -18.20
CA LYS A 110 5.48 -6.27 -19.57
C LYS A 110 4.63 -5.02 -19.60
N GLU A 111 4.54 -4.39 -20.77
CA GLU A 111 3.82 -3.14 -21.00
C GLU A 111 2.35 -3.21 -20.56
N GLU A 112 1.69 -4.37 -20.72
CA GLU A 112 0.32 -4.58 -20.26
C GLU A 112 0.18 -4.47 -18.73
N THR A 113 1.10 -5.10 -17.98
CA THR A 113 1.13 -5.02 -16.52
C THR A 113 1.48 -3.61 -16.05
N VAL A 114 2.43 -2.95 -16.73
CA VAL A 114 2.77 -1.55 -16.47
C VAL A 114 1.56 -0.64 -16.66
N ALA A 115 0.80 -0.81 -17.75
CA ALA A 115 -0.39 -0.03 -18.02
C ALA A 115 -1.43 -0.18 -16.88
N LYS A 116 -1.66 -1.40 -16.40
CA LYS A 116 -2.58 -1.66 -15.28
C LYS A 116 -2.09 -1.10 -13.94
N ALA A 117 -0.79 -1.13 -13.68
CA ALA A 117 -0.21 -0.53 -12.48
C ALA A 117 -0.31 1.01 -12.50
N ILE A 118 -0.10 1.64 -13.66
CA ILE A 118 -0.26 3.09 -13.83
C ILE A 118 -1.74 3.49 -13.67
N GLU A 119 -2.66 2.76 -14.30
CA GLU A 119 -4.11 2.98 -14.20
C GLU A 119 -4.55 2.98 -12.73
N PHE A 120 -4.15 1.96 -11.96
CA PHE A 120 -4.44 1.91 -10.53
C PHE A 120 -3.77 3.04 -9.73
N SER A 121 -2.49 3.34 -9.99
CA SER A 121 -1.75 4.39 -9.25
C SER A 121 -2.37 5.78 -9.45
N ASN A 122 -2.86 6.07 -10.66
CA ASN A 122 -3.56 7.32 -10.96
C ASN A 122 -4.88 7.41 -10.19
N GLU A 123 -5.69 6.35 -10.26
CA GLU A 123 -6.99 6.27 -9.57
C GLU A 123 -6.84 6.35 -8.04
N LEU A 124 -5.80 5.74 -7.50
CA LEU A 124 -5.42 5.86 -6.09
C LEU A 124 -5.06 7.31 -5.74
N SER A 125 -4.23 7.96 -6.56
CA SER A 125 -3.79 9.34 -6.34
C SER A 125 -4.95 10.34 -6.41
N GLU A 126 -5.83 10.20 -7.41
CA GLU A 126 -7.04 11.02 -7.55
C GLU A 126 -7.97 10.87 -6.34
N SER A 127 -8.17 9.63 -5.89
CA SER A 127 -8.97 9.34 -4.70
C SER A 127 -8.39 10.02 -3.46
N PHE A 128 -7.06 9.95 -3.27
CA PHE A 128 -6.40 10.64 -2.16
C PHE A 128 -6.56 12.15 -2.19
N LEU A 129 -6.32 12.79 -3.35
CA LEU A 129 -6.52 14.24 -3.49
C LEU A 129 -7.95 14.66 -3.14
N SER A 130 -8.92 13.87 -3.59
CA SER A 130 -10.33 14.12 -3.33
C SER A 130 -10.71 13.95 -1.85
N LEU A 131 -10.12 12.96 -1.17
CA LEU A 131 -10.33 12.70 0.26
C LEU A 131 -9.61 13.73 1.13
N PHE A 132 -8.40 14.18 0.75
CA PHE A 132 -7.67 15.21 1.47
C PHE A 132 -8.45 16.51 1.55
N LYS A 133 -9.12 16.91 0.46
CA LYS A 133 -9.97 18.09 0.45
C LYS A 133 -11.04 18.04 1.55
N THR A 134 -11.83 16.96 1.59
CA THR A 134 -12.88 16.81 2.61
C THR A 134 -12.29 16.67 4.01
N ARG A 135 -11.13 16.02 4.16
CA ARG A 135 -10.46 15.88 5.44
C ARG A 135 -9.98 17.23 6.00
N ALA A 136 -9.48 18.12 5.14
CA ALA A 136 -9.04 19.45 5.53
C ALA A 136 -10.21 20.27 6.12
N GLU A 137 -11.38 20.24 5.47
CA GLU A 137 -12.60 20.92 5.97
C GLU A 137 -13.02 20.43 7.38
N LEU A 138 -12.88 19.12 7.64
CA LEU A 138 -13.14 18.54 8.96
C LEU A 138 -12.08 18.93 9.99
N MET A 139 -10.81 18.99 9.58
CA MET A 139 -9.73 19.45 10.44
C MET A 139 -9.91 20.90 10.87
N ASP A 140 -10.31 21.79 9.96
CA ASP A 140 -10.57 23.20 10.28
C ASP A 140 -11.65 23.33 11.37
N SER A 141 -12.72 22.52 11.25
CA SER A 141 -13.81 22.48 12.25
C SER A 141 -13.32 21.97 13.60
N LYS A 142 -12.50 20.91 13.60
CA LYS A 142 -11.89 20.34 14.81
C LYS A 142 -10.94 21.33 15.48
N GLU A 143 -10.11 22.04 14.71
CA GLU A 143 -9.19 23.05 15.22
C GLU A 143 -9.96 24.22 15.85
N ALA A 144 -11.02 24.70 15.18
CA ALA A 144 -11.88 25.74 15.73
C ALA A 144 -12.50 25.31 17.08
N ILE A 145 -12.99 24.07 17.19
CA ILE A 145 -13.49 23.51 18.45
C ILE A 145 -12.39 23.54 19.53
N SER A 146 -11.18 23.06 19.20
CA SER A 146 -10.06 23.03 20.15
C SER A 146 -9.69 24.44 20.65
N ILE A 147 -9.71 25.45 19.78
CA ILE A 147 -9.45 26.85 20.16
C ILE A 147 -10.50 27.34 21.16
N TYR A 148 -11.79 27.06 20.91
CA TYR A 148 -12.85 27.46 21.84
C TYR A 148 -12.80 26.70 23.17
N GLU A 149 -12.42 25.43 23.15
CA GLU A 149 -12.21 24.63 24.37
C GLU A 149 -11.06 25.20 25.21
N GLU A 150 -9.97 25.65 24.58
CA GLU A 150 -8.86 26.34 25.27
C GLU A 150 -9.31 27.68 25.87
N ILE A 151 -10.08 28.48 25.14
CA ILE A 151 -10.63 29.76 25.64
C ILE A 151 -11.52 29.52 26.87
N ILE A 152 -12.41 28.52 26.82
CA ILE A 152 -13.27 28.16 27.96
C ILE A 152 -12.42 27.80 29.17
N LYS A 153 -11.39 26.97 28.99
CA LYS A 153 -10.48 26.59 30.08
C LYS A 153 -9.77 27.80 30.69
N GLY A 154 -9.37 28.77 29.86
CA GLY A 154 -8.83 30.06 30.30
C GLY A 154 -9.83 30.85 31.16
N SER A 155 -11.06 31.02 30.68
CA SER A 155 -12.14 31.70 31.41
C SER A 155 -12.50 31.00 32.73
N GLU A 156 -12.54 29.66 32.76
CA GLU A 156 -12.80 28.88 33.98
C GLU A 156 -11.68 29.08 35.02
N THR A 157 -10.43 29.16 34.57
CA THR A 157 -9.28 29.48 35.45
C THR A 157 -9.41 30.88 36.04
N GLU A 158 -9.83 31.86 35.25
CA GLU A 158 -10.03 33.23 35.69
C GLU A 158 -11.21 33.36 36.66
N GLN A 159 -12.31 32.66 36.43
CA GLN A 159 -13.42 32.55 37.39
C GLN A 159 -12.95 32.02 38.75
N GLN A 160 -12.14 30.97 38.76
CA GLN A 160 -11.59 30.41 40.00
C GLN A 160 -10.71 31.43 40.74
N ARG A 161 -9.92 32.22 40.00
CA ARG A 161 -9.10 33.32 40.55
C ARG A 161 -9.97 34.40 41.18
N ILE A 162 -11.00 34.86 40.47
CA ILE A 162 -11.95 35.88 40.95
C ILE A 162 -12.65 35.40 42.23
N LEU A 163 -13.17 34.16 42.23
CA LEU A 163 -13.81 33.57 43.41
C LEU A 163 -12.87 33.47 44.62
N SER A 164 -11.59 33.22 44.38
CA SER A 164 -10.58 33.16 45.45
C SER A 164 -10.34 34.54 46.07
N ILE A 165 -10.26 35.59 45.25
CA ILE A 165 -10.13 36.99 45.73
C ILE A 165 -11.40 37.42 46.48
N MET A 166 -12.57 37.07 45.97
CA MET A 166 -13.85 37.36 46.64
C MET A 166 -13.92 36.68 48.01
N LYS A 167 -13.48 35.42 48.13
CA LYS A 167 -13.38 34.73 49.42
C LYS A 167 -12.42 35.46 50.37
N GLU A 168 -11.26 35.86 49.88
CA GLU A 168 -10.26 36.59 50.69
C GLU A 168 -10.81 37.94 51.19
N LEU A 169 -11.46 38.72 50.33
CA LEU A 169 -12.06 40.00 50.71
C LEU A 169 -13.13 39.84 51.80
N ASN A 170 -13.95 38.79 51.69
CA ASN A 170 -14.96 38.48 52.68
C ASN A 170 -14.35 38.09 54.04
N LEU A 171 -13.24 37.33 54.03
CA LEU A 171 -12.52 36.93 55.25
C LEU A 171 -11.86 38.12 55.98
N HIS A 172 -11.42 39.15 55.25
CA HIS A 172 -10.80 40.35 55.83
C HIS A 172 -11.82 41.40 56.30
N GLY A 173 -13.13 41.15 56.14
CA GLY A 173 -14.19 42.07 56.56
C GLY A 173 -14.16 43.41 55.82
N HIS A 174 -13.55 43.48 54.63
CA HIS A 174 -13.46 44.70 53.85
C HIS A 174 -14.77 44.97 53.11
N SER A 175 -15.35 46.16 53.35
CA SER A 175 -16.62 46.64 52.80
C SER A 175 -16.44 47.56 51.57
N ASP A 176 -15.43 47.29 50.73
CA ASP A 176 -15.24 48.05 49.49
C ASP A 176 -16.22 47.54 48.42
N SER A 177 -17.42 48.15 48.41
CA SER A 177 -18.49 47.85 47.46
C SER A 177 -18.03 47.95 46.01
N SER A 178 -17.21 48.95 45.68
CA SER A 178 -16.74 49.19 44.32
C SER A 178 -15.86 48.04 43.82
N LYS A 179 -14.97 47.51 44.68
CA LYS A 179 -14.12 46.37 44.35
C LYS A 179 -14.93 45.08 44.23
N TRP A 180 -15.97 44.91 45.05
CA TRP A 180 -16.88 43.77 44.97
C TRP A 180 -17.70 43.78 43.68
N ASP A 181 -18.26 44.92 43.32
CA ASP A 181 -19.04 45.09 42.08
C ASP A 181 -18.18 44.85 40.84
N TYR A 182 -16.92 45.32 40.85
CA TYR A 182 -15.96 45.00 39.80
C TYR A 182 -15.74 43.48 39.66
N LEU A 183 -15.48 42.77 40.76
CA LEU A 183 -15.24 41.32 40.73
C LEU A 183 -16.48 40.54 40.26
N ASN A 184 -17.69 40.93 40.68
CA ASN A 184 -18.93 40.34 40.19
C ASN A 184 -19.10 40.56 38.68
N ASN A 185 -18.89 41.80 38.22
CA ASN A 185 -18.98 42.11 36.78
C ASN A 185 -17.96 41.33 35.95
N SER A 186 -16.73 41.15 36.45
CA SER A 186 -15.72 40.30 35.81
C SER A 186 -16.14 38.84 35.78
N PHE A 187 -16.67 38.31 36.89
CA PHE A 187 -17.16 36.92 36.96
C PHE A 187 -18.32 36.68 35.98
N ASP A 188 -19.27 37.61 35.92
CA ASP A 188 -20.41 37.55 35.01
C ASP A 188 -19.96 37.64 33.54
N THR A 189 -18.95 38.45 33.25
CA THR A 189 -18.36 38.55 31.90
C THR A 189 -17.74 37.22 31.49
N GLU A 190 -16.93 36.60 32.35
CA GLU A 190 -16.36 35.28 32.06
C GLU A 190 -17.43 34.20 31.94
N SER A 191 -18.50 34.27 32.75
CA SER A 191 -19.63 33.33 32.67
C SER A 191 -20.33 33.40 31.31
N LYS A 192 -20.58 34.62 30.81
CA LYS A 192 -21.16 34.84 29.48
C LYS A 192 -20.24 34.35 28.37
N ASN A 193 -18.94 34.63 28.48
CA ASN A 193 -17.95 34.15 27.50
C ASN A 193 -17.97 32.62 27.41
N ILE A 194 -17.98 31.91 28.55
CA ILE A 194 -18.06 30.45 28.58
C ILE A 194 -19.35 29.96 27.92
N GLU A 195 -20.50 30.53 28.27
CA GLU A 195 -21.79 30.13 27.69
C GLU A 195 -21.84 30.33 26.17
N GLU A 196 -21.36 31.48 25.69
CA GLU A 196 -21.29 31.79 24.26
C GLU A 196 -20.37 30.83 23.52
N LYS A 197 -19.18 30.52 24.07
CA LYS A 197 -18.25 29.58 23.43
C LYS A 197 -18.78 28.15 23.43
N LYS A 198 -19.47 27.72 24.50
CA LYS A 198 -20.15 26.41 24.55
C LYS A 198 -21.20 26.29 23.46
N LYS A 199 -22.05 27.31 23.27
CA LYS A 199 -23.04 27.34 22.18
C LYS A 199 -22.39 27.25 20.81
N THR A 200 -21.27 27.95 20.60
CA THR A 200 -20.51 27.87 19.34
C THR A 200 -19.93 26.47 19.12
N ILE A 201 -19.35 25.84 20.14
CA ILE A 201 -18.85 24.46 20.06
C ILE A 201 -19.99 23.49 19.72
N ASP A 202 -21.14 23.60 20.37
CA ASP A 202 -22.29 22.73 20.11
C ASP A 202 -22.79 22.88 18.65
N SER A 203 -22.81 24.11 18.13
CA SER A 203 -23.14 24.38 16.74
C SER A 203 -22.13 23.76 15.78
N LEU A 204 -20.82 23.90 16.05
CA LEU A 204 -19.77 23.32 15.23
C LEU A 204 -19.82 21.78 15.24
N LYS A 205 -20.02 21.16 16.40
CA LYS A 205 -20.17 19.70 16.52
C LYS A 205 -21.39 19.20 15.76
N SER A 206 -22.55 19.88 15.90
CA SER A 206 -23.77 19.52 15.17
C SER A 206 -23.61 19.60 13.64
N GLU A 207 -22.73 20.46 13.13
CA GLU A 207 -22.41 20.54 11.70
C GLU A 207 -21.34 19.52 11.27
N MET A 208 -20.33 19.31 12.11
CA MET A 208 -19.18 18.47 11.81
C MET A 208 -19.51 16.97 11.86
N ASP A 209 -20.23 16.51 12.88
CA ASP A 209 -20.54 15.09 13.10
C ASP A 209 -21.18 14.40 11.88
N PRO A 210 -22.23 14.94 11.24
CA PRO A 210 -22.80 14.31 10.05
C PRO A 210 -21.84 14.31 8.86
N LYS A 211 -21.01 15.36 8.71
CA LYS A 211 -19.97 15.42 7.66
C LYS A 211 -18.88 14.38 7.91
N HIS A 212 -18.51 14.14 9.16
CA HIS A 212 -17.51 13.14 9.52
C HIS A 212 -18.01 11.72 9.23
N ILE A 213 -19.28 11.42 9.52
CA ILE A 213 -19.92 10.15 9.14
C ILE A 213 -19.93 10.00 7.60
N GLN A 214 -20.33 11.05 6.87
CA GLN A 214 -20.33 11.03 5.40
C GLN A 214 -18.92 10.81 4.84
N PHE A 215 -17.92 11.46 5.42
CA PHE A 215 -16.52 11.28 5.05
C PHE A 215 -16.04 9.85 5.32
N SER A 216 -16.41 9.27 6.46
CA SER A 216 -16.10 7.89 6.79
C SER A 216 -16.70 6.90 5.77
N LYS A 217 -17.97 7.10 5.39
CA LYS A 217 -18.62 6.31 4.33
C LYS A 217 -17.92 6.49 2.97
N ARG A 218 -17.48 7.70 2.66
CA ARG A 218 -16.73 8.01 1.44
C ARG A 218 -15.39 7.28 1.39
N CYS A 219 -14.60 7.33 2.48
CA CYS A 219 -13.36 6.57 2.60
C CYS A 219 -13.58 5.08 2.36
N LEU A 220 -14.61 4.49 2.97
CA LEU A 220 -14.91 3.08 2.79
C LEU A 220 -15.28 2.73 1.34
N ASN A 221 -16.10 3.58 0.70
CA ASN A 221 -16.50 3.39 -0.69
C ASN A 221 -15.32 3.48 -1.65
N GLU A 222 -14.42 4.44 -1.46
CA GLU A 222 -13.20 4.54 -2.28
C GLU A 222 -12.27 3.35 -2.05
N TYR A 223 -12.09 2.92 -0.80
CA TYR A 223 -11.31 1.72 -0.50
C TYR A 223 -11.90 0.47 -1.18
N ALA A 224 -13.22 0.28 -1.12
CA ALA A 224 -13.92 -0.82 -1.77
C ALA A 224 -13.75 -0.79 -3.30
N ARG A 225 -13.96 0.39 -3.92
CA ARG A 225 -13.82 0.61 -5.36
C ARG A 225 -12.39 0.30 -5.82
N LEU A 226 -11.39 0.85 -5.14
CA LEU A 226 -9.99 0.66 -5.48
C LEU A 226 -9.52 -0.76 -5.23
N SER A 227 -10.02 -1.44 -4.19
CA SER A 227 -9.73 -2.85 -3.96
C SER A 227 -10.15 -3.72 -5.14
N VAL A 228 -11.31 -3.44 -5.74
CA VAL A 228 -11.74 -4.12 -6.97
C VAL A 228 -10.85 -3.72 -8.15
N LEU A 229 -10.51 -2.44 -8.28
CA LEU A 229 -9.65 -1.93 -9.35
C LEU A 229 -8.19 -2.41 -9.29
N LEU A 230 -7.75 -2.92 -8.14
CA LEU A 230 -6.44 -3.55 -8.01
C LEU A 230 -6.39 -4.91 -8.74
N SER A 231 -7.55 -5.55 -8.97
CA SER A 231 -7.64 -6.91 -9.51
C SER A 231 -7.01 -7.07 -10.91
N PRO A 232 -7.24 -6.19 -11.90
CA PRO A 232 -6.60 -6.28 -13.21
C PRO A 232 -5.07 -6.24 -13.14
N MET A 233 -4.50 -5.42 -12.25
CA MET A 233 -3.05 -5.37 -12.03
C MET A 233 -2.53 -6.69 -11.45
N ILE A 234 -3.21 -7.24 -10.43
CA ILE A 234 -2.84 -8.54 -9.85
C ILE A 234 -2.94 -9.67 -10.89
N ILE A 235 -3.98 -9.66 -11.72
CA ILE A 235 -4.17 -10.64 -12.80
C ILE A 235 -3.02 -10.56 -13.81
N ALA A 236 -2.63 -9.35 -14.24
CA ALA A 236 -1.53 -9.14 -15.16
C ALA A 236 -0.20 -9.67 -14.57
N VAL A 237 0.08 -9.34 -13.30
CA VAL A 237 1.22 -9.87 -12.54
C VAL A 237 1.20 -11.40 -12.47
N ARG A 238 0.06 -12.01 -12.12
CA ARG A 238 -0.07 -13.47 -12.03
C ARG A 238 0.12 -14.14 -13.39
N SER A 239 -0.29 -13.49 -14.48
CA SER A 239 -0.11 -13.97 -15.85
C SER A 239 1.38 -14.05 -16.20
N GLU A 240 2.15 -13.01 -15.85
CA GLU A 240 3.61 -13.00 -16.04
C GLU A 240 4.35 -14.04 -15.20
N LEU A 241 3.82 -14.39 -14.03
CA LEU A 241 4.36 -15.45 -13.18
C LEU A 241 3.87 -16.84 -13.55
N HIS A 242 3.02 -16.97 -14.59
CA HIS A 242 2.41 -18.25 -14.99
C HIS A 242 1.60 -18.92 -13.86
N THR A 243 0.90 -18.12 -13.05
CA THR A 243 0.10 -18.57 -11.88
C THR A 243 -1.41 -18.31 -12.03
N THR A 244 -1.88 -18.04 -13.25
CA THR A 244 -3.27 -17.67 -13.52
C THR A 244 -4.04 -18.82 -14.15
N GLU A 245 -5.11 -19.27 -13.49
CA GLU A 245 -6.02 -20.29 -14.03
C GLU A 245 -7.45 -19.75 -14.19
N ASN A 246 -7.91 -18.83 -13.32
CA ASN A 246 -9.25 -18.22 -13.39
C ASN A 246 -9.23 -16.73 -12.98
N THR A 247 -9.34 -15.83 -13.95
CA THR A 247 -9.26 -14.37 -13.76
C THR A 247 -10.55 -13.74 -13.25
N ASP A 248 -11.69 -14.25 -13.71
CA ASP A 248 -13.01 -13.67 -13.46
C ASP A 248 -13.48 -13.99 -12.04
N GLU A 249 -13.21 -15.22 -11.58
CA GLU A 249 -13.49 -15.66 -10.22
C GLU A 249 -12.72 -14.82 -9.19
N PHE A 250 -11.45 -14.51 -9.45
CA PHE A 250 -10.64 -13.69 -8.54
C PHE A 250 -11.25 -12.31 -8.30
N THR A 251 -11.69 -11.63 -9.37
CA THR A 251 -12.31 -10.32 -9.27
C THR A 251 -13.68 -10.39 -8.59
N SER A 252 -14.45 -11.47 -8.82
CA SER A 252 -15.74 -11.68 -8.15
C SER A 252 -15.57 -11.83 -6.64
N ILE A 253 -14.60 -12.63 -6.19
CA ILE A 253 -14.32 -12.86 -4.76
C ILE A 253 -14.01 -11.53 -4.06
N ILE A 254 -13.16 -10.68 -4.65
CA ILE A 254 -12.83 -9.37 -4.09
C ILE A 254 -14.07 -8.49 -4.03
N ARG A 255 -14.84 -8.40 -5.13
CA ARG A 255 -16.05 -7.58 -5.19
C ARG A 255 -17.07 -7.98 -4.13
N GLU A 256 -17.36 -9.27 -3.99
CA GLU A 256 -18.29 -9.77 -2.96
C GLU A 256 -17.80 -9.46 -1.55
N SER A 257 -16.49 -9.58 -1.31
CA SER A 257 -15.89 -9.21 -0.02
C SER A 257 -16.10 -7.72 0.30
N MET A 258 -15.86 -6.85 -0.68
CA MET A 258 -16.06 -5.40 -0.53
C MET A 258 -17.53 -5.04 -0.31
N ILE A 259 -18.46 -5.68 -1.02
CA ILE A 259 -19.91 -5.48 -0.82
C ILE A 259 -20.33 -5.89 0.59
N ARG A 260 -19.87 -7.05 1.09
CA ARG A 260 -20.14 -7.49 2.47
C ARG A 260 -19.62 -6.50 3.50
N MET A 261 -18.41 -5.97 3.27
CA MET A 261 -17.81 -4.97 4.16
C MET A 261 -18.62 -3.68 4.18
N GLN A 262 -19.07 -3.18 3.02
CA GLN A 262 -19.94 -2.00 2.93
C GLN A 262 -21.27 -2.21 3.65
N HIS A 263 -21.91 -3.37 3.48
CA HIS A 263 -23.14 -3.71 4.19
C HIS A 263 -22.96 -3.76 5.72
N SER A 264 -21.86 -4.37 6.17
CA SER A 264 -21.53 -4.43 7.61
C SER A 264 -21.35 -3.04 8.19
N TYR A 265 -20.63 -2.17 7.47
CA TYR A 265 -20.44 -0.79 7.87
C TYR A 265 -21.74 0.02 7.90
N ASP A 266 -22.59 -0.13 6.89
CA ASP A 266 -23.90 0.53 6.89
C ASP A 266 -24.76 0.08 8.09
N GLY A 267 -24.69 -1.18 8.48
CA GLY A 267 -25.29 -1.68 9.72
C GLY A 267 -24.72 -0.99 10.97
N PHE A 268 -23.40 -0.94 11.09
CA PHE A 268 -22.72 -0.26 12.19
C PHE A 268 -23.09 1.22 12.30
N ILE A 269 -23.16 1.95 11.18
CA ILE A 269 -23.55 3.37 11.18
C ILE A 269 -25.00 3.56 11.64
N LYS A 270 -25.92 2.67 11.26
CA LYS A 270 -27.31 2.72 11.73
C LYS A 270 -27.39 2.52 13.24
N ASP A 271 -26.64 1.56 13.78
CA ASP A 271 -26.62 1.27 15.22
C ASP A 271 -26.12 2.46 16.05
N ILE A 272 -25.08 3.17 15.59
CA ILE A 272 -24.53 4.33 16.32
C ILE A 272 -25.35 5.62 16.13
N THR A 273 -26.06 5.77 15.01
CA THR A 273 -26.85 6.98 14.72
C THR A 273 -28.32 6.87 15.13
N GLY A 274 -28.78 5.67 15.49
CA GLY A 274 -30.17 5.41 15.88
C GLY A 274 -31.17 5.61 14.72
N LYS A 275 -30.71 5.58 13.47
CA LYS A 275 -31.50 5.74 12.24
C LYS A 275 -31.38 4.51 11.35
#